data_AF-A0A968YC90-F1
#
_entry.id   AF-A0A968YC90-F1
#
_cell.length_a   1.000
_cell.length_b   1.000
_cell.length_c   1.000
_cell.angle_alpha   90.00
_cell.angle_beta   90.00
_cell.angle_gamma   90.00
#
_symmetry.space_group_name_H-M   'P 1'
#
loop_
_entity.id
_entity.type
_entity.pdbx_description
1 polymer ?
#
loop_
_entity_poly.entity_id
_entity_poly.type
_entity_poly.pdbx_seq_one_letter_code
_entity_poly.pdbx_strand_id
1 'polypeptide(L)'
;MESQKQSISSIHDPEYHRIVDTLIALREKAKLSQKAIAHEIGLTQPDVSKIERRERRIDVLEALRWVRATDADPAEFFAQFANSEG
;
A
#
# COMPACT_ATOMS: atom_id res chain seq x y z
N MET A 1 35.47 -8.80 -8.10
CA MET A 1 34.32 -8.30 -8.87
C MET A 1 33.23 -7.99 -7.86
N GLU A 2 33.25 -6.75 -7.36
CA GLU A 2 32.35 -6.31 -6.27
C GLU A 2 30.92 -6.19 -6.81
N SER A 3 30.00 -6.95 -6.23
CA SER A 3 28.57 -6.78 -6.47
C SER A 3 28.11 -5.47 -5.82
N GLN A 4 27.97 -4.41 -6.62
CA GLN A 4 27.27 -3.21 -6.19
C GLN A 4 25.79 -3.52 -6.05
N LYS A 5 25.35 -3.77 -4.82
CA LYS A 5 23.93 -3.78 -4.46
C LYS A 5 23.44 -2.34 -4.48
N GLN A 6 22.95 -1.88 -5.63
CA GLN A 6 22.36 -0.55 -5.76
C GLN A 6 21.20 -0.43 -4.76
N SER A 7 21.28 0.57 -3.87
CA SER A 7 20.20 0.94 -2.96
C SER A 7 19.12 1.66 -3.77
N ILE A 8 18.29 0.89 -4.49
CA ILE A 8 17.08 1.42 -5.11
C ILE A 8 16.21 1.88 -3.95
N SER A 9 15.98 3.18 -3.84
CA SER A 9 15.01 3.72 -2.90
C SER A 9 13.66 3.11 -3.28
N SER A 10 13.21 2.07 -2.57
CA SER A 10 12.03 1.29 -2.96
C SER A 10 10.69 2.07 -2.90
N ILE A 11 10.75 3.38 -2.62
CA ILE A 11 9.63 4.30 -2.80
C ILE A 11 9.45 4.74 -4.26
N HIS A 12 10.48 4.55 -5.10
CA HIS A 12 10.44 4.69 -6.55
C HIS A 12 10.26 3.36 -7.28
N ASP A 13 10.04 2.28 -6.53
CA ASP A 13 9.79 0.96 -7.10
C ASP A 13 8.41 0.96 -7.78
N PRO A 14 8.33 0.65 -9.10
CA PRO A 14 7.06 0.58 -9.82
C PRO A 14 6.06 -0.40 -9.18
N GLU A 15 6.55 -1.46 -8.55
CA GLU A 15 5.71 -2.43 -7.84
C GLU A 15 5.13 -1.84 -6.56
N TYR A 16 5.92 -1.09 -5.78
CA TYR A 16 5.41 -0.36 -4.62
C TYR A 16 4.34 0.67 -5.02
N HIS A 17 4.53 1.36 -6.16
CA HIS A 17 3.52 2.29 -6.68
C HIS A 17 2.21 1.57 -7.01
N ARG A 18 2.27 0.44 -7.72
CA ARG A 18 1.09 -0.39 -8.01
C ARG A 18 0.37 -0.86 -6.75
N ILE A 19 1.11 -1.24 -5.71
CA ILE A 19 0.53 -1.62 -4.41
C ILE A 19 -0.24 -0.45 -3.81
N VAL A 20 0.38 0.74 -3.70
CA VAL A 20 -0.26 1.94 -3.14
C VAL A 20 -1.49 2.35 -3.96
N ASP A 21 -1.40 2.36 -5.29
CA ASP A 21 -2.53 2.68 -6.17
C ASP A 21 -3.70 1.72 -5.98
N THR A 22 -3.41 0.44 -5.80
CA THR A 22 -4.46 -0.57 -5.57
C THR A 22 -5.14 -0.37 -4.21
N LEU A 23 -4.38 -0.02 -3.16
CA LEU A 23 -4.94 0.33 -1.86
C LEU A 23 -5.85 1.57 -1.91
N ILE A 24 -5.44 2.60 -2.68
CA ILE A 24 -6.27 3.80 -2.93
C ILE A 24 -7.57 3.40 -3.62
N ALA A 25 -7.49 2.60 -4.69
CA ALA A 25 -8.66 2.15 -5.44
C ALA A 25 -9.64 1.34 -4.56
N LEU A 26 -9.13 0.46 -3.69
CA LEU A 26 -9.94 -0.27 -2.72
C LEU A 26 -10.66 0.67 -1.74
N ARG A 27 -9.95 1.66 -1.20
CA ARG A 27 -10.53 2.68 -0.31
C ARG A 27 -11.67 3.44 -0.99
N GLU A 28 -11.44 3.87 -2.23
CA GLU A 28 -12.42 4.65 -3.00
C GLU A 28 -13.64 3.82 -3.38
N LYS A 29 -13.43 2.56 -3.78
CA LYS A 29 -14.52 1.60 -4.05
C LYS A 29 -15.37 1.33 -2.81
N ALA A 30 -14.73 1.24 -1.64
CA ALA A 30 -15.40 1.15 -0.34
C ALA A 30 -16.03 2.48 0.14
N LYS A 31 -15.89 3.57 -0.63
CA LYS A 31 -16.38 4.92 -0.30
C LYS A 31 -15.87 5.46 1.03
N LEU A 32 -14.68 5.05 1.44
CA LEU A 32 -14.05 5.50 2.68
C LEU A 32 -13.25 6.79 2.43
N SER A 33 -13.42 7.77 3.31
CA SER A 33 -12.52 8.92 3.35
C SER A 33 -11.15 8.51 3.90
N GLN A 34 -10.11 9.31 3.64
CA GLN A 34 -8.79 9.10 4.25
C GLN A 34 -8.85 9.08 5.78
N LYS A 35 -9.76 9.86 6.39
CA LYS A 35 -9.97 9.87 7.85
C LYS A 35 -10.63 8.58 8.34
N ALA A 36 -11.59 8.04 7.58
CA ALA A 36 -12.28 6.81 7.93
C ALA A 36 -11.32 5.61 7.88
N ILE A 37 -10.58 5.42 6.78
CA ILE A 37 -9.62 4.31 6.69
C ILE A 37 -8.50 4.46 7.74
N ALA A 38 -8.03 5.69 8.01
CA ALA A 38 -7.03 5.95 9.03
C ALA A 38 -7.48 5.43 10.40
N HIS A 39 -8.72 5.72 10.77
CA HIS A 39 -9.31 5.24 12.01
C HIS A 39 -9.32 3.70 12.08
N GLU A 40 -9.75 3.02 11.01
CA GLU A 40 -9.84 1.56 10.97
C GLU A 40 -8.48 0.86 11.11
N ILE A 41 -7.42 1.45 10.56
CA ILE A 41 -6.09 0.83 10.55
C ILE A 41 -5.17 1.30 11.69
N GLY A 42 -5.64 2.22 12.53
CA GLY A 42 -4.90 2.77 13.67
C GLY A 42 -3.87 3.84 13.30
N LEU A 43 -4.14 4.61 12.23
CA LEU A 43 -3.31 5.71 11.74
C LEU A 43 -4.03 7.05 11.83
N THR A 44 -3.30 8.13 11.53
CA THR A 44 -3.90 9.46 11.36
C THR A 44 -4.21 9.73 9.88
N GLN A 45 -5.16 10.65 9.61
CA GLN A 45 -5.43 11.07 8.22
C GLN A 45 -4.17 11.65 7.51
N PRO A 46 -3.31 12.44 8.17
CA PRO A 46 -2.04 12.86 7.57
C PRO A 46 -1.10 11.71 7.21
N ASP A 47 -1.06 10.63 8.00
CA ASP A 47 -0.28 9.43 7.64
C ASP A 47 -0.82 8.79 6.37
N VAL A 48 -2.16 8.62 6.28
CA VAL A 48 -2.82 8.12 5.07
C VAL A 48 -2.55 9.01 3.86
N SER A 49 -2.66 10.33 4.00
CA SER A 49 -2.34 11.28 2.92
C SER A 49 -0.88 11.17 2.46
N LYS A 50 0.07 10.97 3.38
CA LYS A 50 1.48 10.73 3.03
C LYS A 50 1.69 9.36 2.37
N ILE A 51 0.95 8.33 2.78
CA ILE A 51 1.01 7.00 2.13
C ILE A 51 0.51 7.10 0.69
N GLU A 52 -0.65 7.72 0.45
CA GLU A 52 -1.23 7.85 -0.89
C GLU A 52 -0.34 8.68 -1.83
N ARG A 53 0.36 9.69 -1.29
CA ARG A 53 1.36 10.48 -2.01
C ARG A 53 2.75 9.83 -2.08
N ARG A 54 2.91 8.63 -1.50
CA ARG A 54 4.17 7.86 -1.42
C ARG A 54 5.30 8.66 -0.76
N GLU A 55 4.97 9.45 0.24
CA GLU A 55 5.92 10.17 1.11
C GLU A 55 6.17 9.42 2.42
N ARG A 56 5.27 8.50 2.78
CA ARG A 56 5.41 7.55 3.88
C ARG A 56 5.20 6.15 3.34
N ARG A 57 6.06 5.22 3.75
CA ARG A 57 5.87 3.81 3.44
C ARG A 57 4.68 3.24 4.22
N ILE A 58 3.93 2.35 3.60
CA ILE A 58 3.00 1.48 4.30
C ILE A 58 3.69 0.16 4.62
N ASP A 59 3.60 -0.31 5.87
CA ASP A 59 4.11 -1.64 6.23
C ASP A 59 3.09 -2.75 5.92
N VAL A 60 3.52 -4.01 6.02
CA VAL A 60 2.68 -5.17 5.67
C VAL A 60 1.45 -5.30 6.58
N LEU A 61 1.56 -4.95 7.85
CA LEU A 61 0.45 -5.01 8.80
C LEU A 61 -0.56 -3.89 8.54
N GLU A 62 -0.08 -2.69 8.24
CA GLU A 62 -0.91 -1.55 7.80
C GLU A 62 -1.64 -1.89 6.50
N ALA A 63 -0.96 -2.47 5.50
CA ALA A 63 -1.58 -2.89 4.24
C ALA A 63 -2.64 -3.99 4.45
N LEU A 64 -2.34 -5.00 5.28
CA LEU A 64 -3.29 -6.05 5.63
C LEU A 64 -4.56 -5.49 6.28
N ARG A 65 -4.41 -4.55 7.22
CA ARG A 65 -5.54 -3.88 7.87
C ARG A 65 -6.33 -3.03 6.89
N TRP A 66 -5.66 -2.31 6.00
CA TRP A 66 -6.29 -1.49 4.97
C TRP A 66 -7.19 -2.33 4.07
N VAL A 67 -6.68 -3.45 3.54
CA VAL A 67 -7.45 -4.34 2.66
C VAL A 67 -8.69 -4.87 3.38
N ARG A 68 -8.53 -5.35 4.63
CA ARG A 68 -9.66 -5.83 5.46
C ARG A 68 -10.70 -4.75 5.73
N ALA A 69 -10.28 -3.52 6.00
CA ALA A 69 -11.18 -2.40 6.25
C ALA A 69 -12.01 -2.00 5.01
N THR A 70 -11.58 -2.43 3.82
CA THR A 70 -12.31 -2.22 2.55
C THR A 70 -13.19 -3.40 2.12
N ASP A 71 -13.34 -4.42 2.99
CA ASP A 71 -14.08 -5.67 2.71
C ASP A 71 -13.52 -6.47 1.53
N ALA A 72 -12.25 -6.26 1.21
CA ALA A 72 -11.52 -7.03 0.20
C ALA A 72 -10.73 -8.17 0.84
N ASP A 73 -10.46 -9.22 0.07
CA ASP A 73 -9.67 -10.36 0.53
C ASP A 73 -8.16 -10.05 0.46
N PRO A 74 -7.42 -10.08 1.58
CA PRO A 74 -5.97 -9.89 1.57
C PRO A 74 -5.20 -10.91 0.74
N ALA A 75 -5.63 -12.17 0.70
CA ALA A 75 -4.98 -13.20 -0.09
C ALA A 75 -5.09 -12.89 -1.59
N GLU A 76 -6.27 -12.50 -2.07
CA GLU A 76 -6.46 -12.04 -3.45
C GLU A 76 -5.63 -10.80 -3.73
N PHE A 77 -5.62 -9.84 -2.80
CA PHE A 77 -4.83 -8.61 -2.92
C PHE A 77 -3.32 -8.86 -3.03
N PHE A 78 -2.76 -9.81 -2.28
CA PHE A 78 -1.32 -10.11 -2.37
C PHE A 78 -0.99 -11.04 -3.54
N ALA A 79 -1.91 -11.94 -3.93
CA ALA A 79 -1.70 -12.87 -5.05
C ALA A 79 -1.47 -12.16 -6.39
N GLN A 80 -2.12 -11.03 -6.63
CA GLN A 80 -1.94 -10.18 -7.81
C GLN A 80 -0.53 -9.54 -7.92
N PHE A 81 0.28 -9.58 -6.85
CA PHE A 81 1.69 -9.16 -6.85
C PHE A 81 2.67 -10.32 -6.64
N ALA A 82 2.19 -11.54 -6.43
CA ALA A 82 3.03 -12.71 -6.21
C ALA A 82 3.68 -13.23 -7.52
N ASN A 83 3.10 -12.90 -8.67
CA ASN A 83 3.56 -13.29 -10.00
C ASN A 83 3.93 -12.06 -10.82
N SER A 84 4.94 -11.32 -10.39
CA SER A 84 5.51 -10.23 -11.18
C SER A 84 6.56 -10.82 -12.12
N GLU A 85 6.20 -11.04 -13.39
CA GLU A 85 7.22 -11.04 -14.44
C GLU A 85 7.84 -9.63 -14.48
N GLY A 86 9.15 -9.58 -14.26
CA GLY A 86 9.95 -8.36 -14.21
C GLY A 86 10.09 -7.67 -15.56
#